data_AF-A0A4R1WEP1-F1
#
_entry.id   AF-A0A4R1WEP1-F1
#
_cell.length_a   1.000
_cell.length_b   1.000
_cell.length_c   1.000
_cell.angle_alpha   90.00
_cell.angle_beta   90.00
_cell.angle_gamma   90.00
#
_symmetry.space_group_name_H-M   'P 1'
#
loop_
_entity.id
_entity.type
_entity.pdbx_description
1 polymer ?
#
loop_
_entity_poly.entity_id
_entity_poly.type
_entity_poly.pdbx_seq_one_letter_code
_entity_poly.pdbx_strand_id
1 'polypeptide(L)'
;MKSQAPRNRGRVGGVLGPLRHPEVVIAGCYTDDGELVIVGRTVVLTAAQSAELGAVLKPARHGHPWPDGISSQRWGGRDARKPLTKVEPLVVIDVLADAAMQAGQWRHGLRYARHRPDLTPDDVPTLAAPAAT
;
A
#
# COMPACT_ATOMS: atom_id res chain seq x y z
N MET A 1 16.85 18.25 19.18
CA MET A 1 17.17 17.27 18.11
C MET A 1 15.96 16.38 17.92
N LYS A 2 15.24 16.48 16.78
CA LYS A 2 14.02 15.70 16.55
C LYS A 2 14.41 14.34 15.96
N SER A 3 14.19 13.27 16.70
CA SER A 3 14.34 11.89 16.22
C SER A 3 13.50 11.69 14.97
N GLN A 4 14.16 11.53 13.83
CA GLN A 4 13.51 11.12 12.59
C GLN A 4 13.43 9.60 12.61
N ALA A 5 12.33 9.07 13.16
CA ALA A 5 11.95 7.69 12.92
C ALA A 5 11.93 7.43 11.39
N PRO A 6 12.30 6.22 10.91
CA PRO A 6 12.29 5.93 9.48
C PRO A 6 10.91 6.27 8.89
N ARG A 7 10.89 7.15 7.89
CA ARG A 7 9.66 7.66 7.26
C ARG A 7 9.14 6.63 6.27
N ASN A 8 8.51 5.58 6.79
CA ASN A 8 7.88 4.54 5.97
C ASN A 8 6.65 5.14 5.27
N ARG A 9 6.83 5.72 4.08
CA ARG A 9 5.79 6.32 3.25
C ARG A 9 5.52 5.45 2.03
N GLY A 10 4.27 5.47 1.57
CA GLY A 10 3.87 4.78 0.35
C GLY A 10 2.63 5.42 -0.27
N ARG A 11 2.27 4.92 -1.44
CA ARG A 11 1.04 5.31 -2.15
C ARG A 11 0.01 4.20 -2.00
N VAL A 12 -1.27 4.55 -1.96
CA VAL A 12 -2.35 3.54 -2.03
C VAL A 12 -2.51 3.15 -3.50
N GLY A 13 -2.14 1.92 -3.89
CA GLY A 13 -2.38 1.43 -5.26
C GLY A 13 -3.61 0.54 -5.38
N GLY A 14 -4.13 0.06 -4.25
CA GLY A 14 -5.38 -0.68 -4.21
C GLY A 14 -5.87 -0.94 -2.79
N VAL A 15 -7.09 -1.43 -2.68
CA VAL A 15 -7.71 -1.82 -1.41
C VAL A 15 -8.40 -3.17 -1.54
N LEU A 16 -8.57 -3.85 -0.41
CA LEU A 16 -9.54 -4.93 -0.29
C LEU A 16 -10.84 -4.37 0.30
N GLY A 17 -11.96 -4.86 -0.22
CA GLY A 17 -13.29 -4.33 0.10
C GLY A 17 -13.70 -3.17 -0.82
N PRO A 18 -14.89 -2.57 -0.57
CA PRO A 18 -15.43 -1.48 -1.37
C PRO A 18 -14.56 -0.22 -1.29
N LEU A 19 -14.45 0.52 -2.40
CA LEU A 19 -13.64 1.75 -2.46
C LEU A 19 -13.99 2.78 -1.38
N ARG A 20 -15.28 2.94 -1.09
CA ARG A 20 -15.80 3.91 -0.11
C ARG A 20 -15.69 3.43 1.35
N HIS A 21 -15.46 2.14 1.56
CA HIS A 21 -15.30 1.51 2.88
C HIS A 21 -14.17 0.47 2.82
N PRO A 22 -12.93 0.90 2.55
CA PRO A 22 -11.82 -0.02 2.39
C PRO A 22 -11.56 -0.74 3.71
N GLU A 23 -11.32 -2.05 3.65
CA GLU A 23 -11.00 -2.85 4.83
C GLU A 23 -9.49 -2.93 5.04
N VAL A 24 -8.73 -2.93 3.95
CA VAL A 24 -7.28 -3.11 3.93
C VAL A 24 -6.69 -2.28 2.80
N VAL A 25 -5.54 -1.65 3.05
CA VAL A 25 -4.74 -1.00 2.02
C VAL A 25 -3.69 -1.96 1.45
N ILE A 26 -3.54 -1.95 0.14
CA ILE A 26 -2.38 -2.48 -0.57
C ILE A 26 -1.51 -1.30 -0.96
N ALA A 27 -0.40 -1.14 -0.24
CA ALA A 27 0.53 -0.05 -0.43
C ALA A 27 1.47 -0.37 -1.60
N GLY A 28 1.74 0.65 -2.40
CA GLY A 28 2.65 0.60 -3.54
C GLY A 28 3.74 1.66 -3.44
N CYS A 29 4.81 1.43 -4.17
CA CYS A 29 5.86 2.40 -4.42
C CYS A 29 6.27 2.32 -5.90
N TYR A 30 6.68 3.44 -6.49
CA TYR A 30 7.29 3.39 -7.83
C TYR A 30 8.75 2.99 -7.70
N THR A 31 9.25 2.19 -8.64
CA THR A 31 10.68 2.07 -8.86
C THR A 31 11.21 3.32 -9.57
N ASP A 32 12.51 3.51 -9.57
CA ASP A 32 13.20 4.49 -10.41
C ASP A 32 12.91 4.33 -11.91
N ASP A 33 12.68 3.11 -12.38
CA ASP A 33 12.23 2.82 -13.75
C ASP A 33 10.72 3.08 -14.00
N GLY A 34 9.98 3.56 -13.00
CA GLY A 34 8.57 3.95 -13.15
C GLY A 34 7.55 2.82 -12.97
N GLU A 35 7.97 1.65 -12.49
CA GLU A 35 7.08 0.52 -12.23
C GLU A 35 6.41 0.62 -10.85
N LEU A 36 5.09 0.49 -10.78
CA LEU A 36 4.37 0.48 -9.50
C LEU A 36 4.45 -0.90 -8.88
N VAL A 37 5.27 -1.08 -7.84
CA VAL A 37 5.40 -2.36 -7.15
C VAL A 37 4.63 -2.38 -5.84
N ILE A 38 4.03 -3.53 -5.51
CA ILE A 38 3.37 -3.74 -4.22
C ILE A 38 4.44 -3.86 -3.14
N VAL A 39 4.44 -2.94 -2.18
CA VAL A 39 5.40 -2.95 -1.06
C VAL A 39 4.83 -3.55 0.21
N GLY A 40 3.50 -3.66 0.31
CA GLY A 40 2.90 -4.38 1.40
C GLY A 40 1.39 -4.25 1.48
N ARG A 41 0.86 -4.94 2.47
CA ARG A 41 -0.57 -4.98 2.78
C ARG A 41 -0.72 -4.54 4.23
N THR A 42 -1.71 -3.71 4.52
CA THR A 42 -1.99 -3.36 5.92
C THR A 42 -2.74 -4.48 6.65
N VAL A 43 -2.71 -4.45 7.98
CA VAL A 43 -3.76 -5.06 8.79
C VAL A 43 -5.11 -4.40 8.49
N VAL A 44 -6.19 -4.97 9.02
CA VAL A 44 -7.53 -4.38 8.89
C VAL A 44 -7.53 -2.96 9.44
N LEU A 45 -8.08 -2.04 8.67
CA LEU A 45 -8.22 -0.64 9.05
C LEU A 45 -9.26 -0.50 10.17
N THR A 46 -9.08 0.49 11.04
CA THR A 46 -10.17 0.90 11.93
C THR A 46 -11.28 1.58 11.11
N ALA A 47 -12.50 1.66 11.66
CA ALA A 47 -13.62 2.32 10.99
C ALA A 47 -13.30 3.79 10.62
N ALA A 48 -12.59 4.51 11.49
CA ALA A 48 -12.17 5.89 11.24
C ALA A 48 -11.17 5.99 10.07
N GLN A 49 -10.18 5.08 10.02
CA GLN A 49 -9.20 5.04 8.94
C GLN A 49 -9.85 4.65 7.60
N SER A 50 -10.80 3.71 7.65
CA SER A 50 -11.59 3.31 6.49
C SER A 50 -12.39 4.49 5.93
N ALA A 51 -13.09 5.24 6.79
CA ALA A 51 -13.85 6.41 6.38
C ALA A 51 -12.97 7.54 5.83
N GLU A 52 -11.83 7.81 6.48
CA GLU A 52 -10.84 8.80 6.03
C GLU A 52 -10.36 8.49 4.61
N LEU A 53 -9.93 7.26 4.36
CA LEU A 53 -9.44 6.84 3.05
C LEU A 53 -10.57 6.76 2.00
N GLY A 54 -11.73 6.21 2.37
CA GLY A 54 -12.88 6.11 1.49
C GLY A 54 -13.39 7.45 0.96
N ALA A 55 -13.11 8.55 1.68
CA ALA A 55 -13.44 9.90 1.25
C ALA A 55 -12.48 10.49 0.20
N VAL A 56 -11.23 9.97 0.10
CA VAL A 56 -10.19 10.55 -0.75
C VAL A 56 -9.73 9.64 -1.89
N LEU A 57 -9.98 8.33 -1.80
CA LEU A 57 -9.59 7.38 -2.83
C LEU A 57 -10.43 7.52 -4.08
N LYS A 58 -9.76 7.42 -5.24
CA LYS A 58 -10.40 7.44 -6.56
C LYS A 58 -10.23 6.08 -7.25
N PRO A 59 -11.23 5.59 -7.99
CA PRO A 59 -11.09 4.37 -8.77
C PRO A 59 -9.94 4.51 -9.76
N ALA A 60 -9.17 3.44 -9.97
CA ALA A 60 -8.09 3.45 -10.95
C ALA A 60 -8.58 3.76 -12.36
N ARG A 61 -7.75 4.45 -13.14
CA ARG A 61 -7.94 4.60 -14.59
C ARG A 61 -7.64 3.28 -15.30
N HIS A 62 -8.05 3.23 -16.57
CA HIS A 62 -7.65 2.14 -17.46
C HIS A 62 -6.12 2.03 -17.52
N GLY A 63 -5.59 0.80 -17.61
CA GLY A 63 -4.15 0.54 -17.67
C GLY A 63 -3.44 0.47 -16.31
N HIS A 64 -4.17 0.39 -15.19
CA HIS A 64 -3.55 0.19 -13.89
C HIS A 64 -2.70 -1.11 -13.88
N PRO A 65 -1.41 -1.05 -13.48
CA PRO A 65 -0.45 -2.13 -13.70
C PRO A 65 -0.70 -3.37 -12.82
N TRP A 66 -1.42 -3.21 -11.70
CA TRP A 66 -1.72 -4.33 -10.79
C TRP A 66 -2.84 -5.25 -11.30
N PRO A 67 -2.79 -6.55 -10.95
CA PRO A 67 -3.80 -7.53 -11.33
C PRO A 67 -5.15 -7.25 -10.66
N ASP A 68 -6.23 -7.85 -11.18
CA ASP A 68 -7.59 -7.69 -10.62
C ASP A 68 -7.83 -8.40 -9.28
N GLY A 69 -6.86 -9.19 -8.82
CA GLY A 69 -6.96 -9.88 -7.53
C GLY A 69 -5.62 -10.38 -7.05
N ILE A 70 -5.45 -10.37 -5.73
CA ILE A 70 -4.22 -10.74 -5.04
C ILE A 70 -4.42 -12.04 -4.25
N SER A 71 -3.39 -12.90 -4.22
CA SER A 71 -3.42 -14.12 -3.42
C SER A 71 -3.08 -13.83 -1.97
N SER A 72 -3.85 -14.39 -1.04
CA SER A 72 -3.54 -14.42 0.40
C SER A 72 -2.25 -15.19 0.74
N GLN A 73 -1.71 -16.02 -0.16
CA GLN A 73 -0.52 -16.85 0.07
C GLN A 73 0.70 -16.00 0.48
N ARG A 74 0.89 -14.84 -0.15
CA ARG A 74 1.99 -13.91 0.16
C ARG A 74 1.94 -13.41 1.61
N TRP A 75 0.81 -13.61 2.31
CA TRP A 75 0.53 -13.14 3.66
C TRP A 75 -0.01 -14.23 4.60
N GLY A 76 0.32 -15.51 4.34
CA GLY A 76 0.06 -16.61 5.27
C GLY A 76 -1.39 -17.12 5.35
N GLY A 77 -2.26 -16.73 4.42
CA GLY A 77 -3.62 -17.26 4.34
C GLY A 77 -3.73 -18.52 3.48
N ARG A 78 -4.77 -19.34 3.72
CA ARG A 78 -5.21 -20.40 2.78
C ARG A 78 -5.42 -19.78 1.40
N ASP A 79 -5.08 -20.51 0.34
CA ASP A 79 -5.05 -20.02 -1.03
C ASP A 79 -6.42 -19.54 -1.53
N ALA A 80 -6.72 -18.28 -1.27
CA ALA A 80 -7.96 -17.62 -1.65
C ALA A 80 -7.58 -16.30 -2.30
N ARG A 81 -7.78 -16.23 -3.62
CA ARG A 81 -7.59 -15.00 -4.37
C ARG A 81 -8.69 -14.02 -3.98
N LYS A 82 -8.31 -12.84 -3.50
CA LYS A 82 -9.25 -11.77 -3.15
C LYS A 82 -9.29 -10.74 -4.29
N PRO A 83 -10.48 -10.24 -4.67
CA PRO A 83 -10.58 -9.15 -5.64
C PRO A 83 -9.87 -7.91 -5.10
N LEU A 84 -9.10 -7.28 -5.97
CA LEU A 84 -8.39 -6.05 -5.67
C LEU A 84 -9.18 -4.88 -6.27
N THR A 85 -9.65 -3.98 -5.41
CA THR A 85 -10.21 -2.70 -5.83
C THR A 85 -9.05 -1.76 -6.15
N LYS A 86 -8.72 -1.61 -7.43
CA LYS A 86 -7.61 -0.78 -7.91
C LYS A 86 -7.95 0.71 -7.77
N VAL A 87 -6.99 1.52 -7.32
CA VAL A 87 -7.17 2.96 -7.14
C VAL A 87 -6.13 3.76 -7.93
N GLU A 88 -6.41 5.02 -8.21
CA GLU A 88 -5.35 5.92 -8.70
C GLU A 88 -4.28 6.07 -7.60
N PRO A 89 -2.98 5.82 -7.87
CA PRO A 89 -1.93 5.84 -6.86
C PRO A 89 -1.49 7.28 -6.52
N LEU A 90 -2.45 8.13 -6.18
CA LEU A 90 -2.24 9.55 -5.87
C LEU A 90 -2.24 9.84 -4.36
N VAL A 91 -2.86 8.96 -3.56
CA VAL A 91 -3.02 9.14 -2.12
C VAL A 91 -1.76 8.64 -1.39
N VAL A 92 -1.10 9.54 -0.66
CA VAL A 92 0.12 9.25 0.11
C VAL A 92 -0.24 8.93 1.57
N ILE A 93 0.37 7.88 2.11
CA ILE A 93 0.14 7.42 3.48
C ILE A 93 1.46 7.19 4.21
N ASP A 94 1.46 7.46 5.51
CA ASP A 94 2.48 6.93 6.42
C ASP A 94 2.03 5.52 6.87
N VAL A 95 2.94 4.56 6.85
CA VAL A 95 2.73 3.19 7.34
C VAL A 95 3.76 2.84 8.41
N LEU A 96 3.40 1.97 9.34
CA LEU A 96 4.34 1.39 10.29
C LEU A 96 4.61 -0.05 9.87
N ALA A 97 5.89 -0.42 9.81
CA ALA A 97 6.28 -1.81 9.68
C ALA A 97 6.18 -2.45 11.06
N ASP A 98 5.39 -3.51 11.20
CA ASP A 98 5.46 -4.34 12.41
C ASP A 98 6.81 -5.08 12.38
N ALA A 99 7.59 -4.93 13.45
CA ALA A 99 8.99 -5.31 13.51
C ALA A 99 9.17 -6.84 13.51
N ALA A 100 9.17 -7.45 12.32
CA ALA A 100 9.63 -8.81 12.11
C ALA A 100 10.06 -8.99 10.65
N MET A 101 11.19 -8.37 10.29
CA MET A 101 11.96 -8.74 9.10
C MET A 101 12.57 -10.12 9.34
N GLN A 102 12.13 -11.15 8.60
CA GLN A 102 12.96 -12.34 8.39
C GLN A 102 13.16 -12.54 6.88
N ALA A 103 14.44 -12.55 6.47
CA ALA A 103 14.91 -12.95 5.14
C ALA A 103 14.21 -12.26 3.95
N GLY A 104 14.04 -10.93 3.99
CA GLY A 104 13.48 -10.17 2.86
C GLY A 104 11.99 -10.43 2.58
N GLN A 105 11.28 -11.13 3.47
CA GLN A 105 9.88 -11.48 3.31
C GLN A 105 9.02 -10.92 4.46
N TRP A 106 8.06 -10.08 4.13
CA TRP A 106 7.07 -9.54 5.07
C TRP A 106 6.10 -10.66 5.50
N ARG A 107 6.20 -11.12 6.75
CA ARG A 107 5.23 -12.07 7.35
C ARG A 107 4.13 -11.39 8.15
N HIS A 108 4.30 -10.11 8.52
CA HIS A 108 3.31 -9.33 9.26
C HIS A 108 2.85 -8.12 8.43
N GLY A 109 1.55 -7.83 8.48
CA GLY A 109 0.95 -6.72 7.74
C GLY A 109 1.48 -5.37 8.22
N LEU A 110 1.59 -4.41 7.31
CA LEU A 110 1.82 -3.01 7.62
C LEU A 110 0.70 -2.50 8.54
N ARG A 111 0.96 -1.49 9.36
CA ARG A 111 -0.12 -0.74 10.01
C ARG A 111 -0.26 0.60 9.30
N TYR A 112 -1.49 0.94 8.92
CA TYR A 112 -1.78 2.30 8.46
C TYR A 112 -1.59 3.27 9.63
N ALA A 113 -0.77 4.31 9.44
CA ALA A 113 -0.57 5.34 10.45
C ALA A 113 -1.52 6.53 10.21
N ARG A 114 -1.43 7.15 9.02
CA ARG A 114 -2.25 8.30 8.63
C ARG A 114 -2.13 8.62 7.15
N HIS A 115 -3.13 9.33 6.65
CA HIS A 115 -3.10 10.00 5.36
C HIS A 115 -2.21 11.24 5.42
N ARG A 116 -1.55 11.57 4.30
CA ARG A 116 -0.66 12.72 4.14
C ARG A 116 -1.17 13.65 3.05
N PRO A 117 -2.25 14.42 3.31
CA PRO A 117 -2.79 15.37 2.32
C PRO A 117 -1.82 16.54 2.04
N ASP A 118 -0.82 16.74 2.90
CA ASP A 118 0.26 17.70 2.74
C ASP A 118 1.33 17.26 1.72
N LEU A 119 1.25 16.02 1.21
CA LEU A 119 2.21 15.45 0.28
C LEU A 119 1.55 15.08 -1.04
N THR A 120 2.33 15.22 -2.10
CA THR A 120 2.02 14.73 -3.44
C THR A 120 2.68 13.38 -3.68
N PRO A 121 2.26 12.63 -4.71
CA PRO A 121 2.94 11.40 -5.10
C PRO A 121 4.44 11.57 -5.27
N ASP A 122 4.92 12.69 -5.81
CA ASP A 122 6.34 12.92 -6.10
C ASP A 122 7.20 13.10 -4.83
N ASP A 123 6.56 13.35 -3.68
CA ASP A 123 7.22 13.43 -2.37
C ASP A 123 7.51 12.05 -1.74
N VAL A 124 7.09 10.96 -2.40
CA VAL A 124 7.36 9.59 -1.97
C VAL A 124 8.62 9.08 -2.69
N PRO A 125 9.71 8.77 -1.97
CA PRO A 125 10.92 8.23 -2.57
C PRO A 125 10.64 6.97 -3.38
N THR A 126 11.29 6.84 -4.53
CA THR A 126 11.24 5.62 -5.34
C THR A 126 12.10 4.52 -4.72
N LEU A 127 11.78 3.27 -5.03
CA LEU A 127 12.64 2.12 -4.77
C LEU A 127 13.63 1.95 -5.93
N ALA A 128 14.80 1.39 -5.64
CA ALA A 128 15.65 0.90 -6.72
C ALA A 128 14.92 -0.21 -7.48
N ALA A 129 14.95 -0.19 -8.81
CA ALA A 129 14.46 -1.29 -9.61
C ALA A 129 15.17 -2.59 -9.23
N PRO A 130 14.47 -3.73 -9.26
CA PRO A 130 15.14 -5.03 -9.09
C PRO A 130 16.21 -5.18 -10.17
N ALA A 131 17.41 -5.61 -9.78
CA ALA A 131 18.47 -5.89 -10.75
C ALA A 131 17.97 -6.91 -11.78
N ALA A 132 18.10 -6.57 -13.07
CA ALA A 132 17.79 -7.49 -14.15
C ALA A 132 18.63 -8.77 -13.95
N THR A 133 17.95 -9.89 -13.71
CA THR A 133 18.57 -11.21 -13.53
C THR A 133 18.80 -11.88 -14.87
#